data_AF-A0A132EPI3-F1
#
_entry.id   AF-A0A132EPI3-F1
#
_cell.length_a   1.000
_cell.length_b   1.000
_cell.length_c   1.000
_cell.angle_alpha   90.00
_cell.angle_beta   90.00
_cell.angle_gamma   90.00
#
_symmetry.space_group_name_H-M   'P 1'
#
loop_
_entity.id
_entity.type
_entity.pdbx_description
1 polymer ?
#
loop_
_entity_poly.entity_id
_entity_poly.type
_entity_poly.pdbx_seq_one_letter_code
_entity_poly.pdbx_strand_id
1 'polypeptide(L)'
;MIKNFDYPLGSETISLCASFGAGPAWRRVLVSRADSMETLVVLDARGLSGLLKVATEQPEGLLDEAIRKVGDERLVERAIHGRTIVEAAL
;
A
#
# COMPACT_ATOMS: atom_id res chain seq x y z
N MET A 1 -3.69 -2.01 12.15
CA MET A 1 -4.85 -1.83 11.26
C MET A 1 -4.50 -2.39 9.90
N ILE A 2 -5.43 -3.13 9.29
CA ILE A 2 -5.26 -3.77 7.97
C ILE A 2 -6.56 -3.55 7.20
N LYS A 3 -6.46 -3.26 5.91
CA LYS A 3 -7.61 -3.15 5.00
C LYS A 3 -7.42 -4.09 3.82
N ASN A 4 -8.35 -5.02 3.64
CA ASN A 4 -8.38 -5.90 2.47
C ASN A 4 -9.09 -5.20 1.31
N PHE A 5 -8.64 -5.48 0.09
CA PHE A 5 -9.26 -4.96 -1.13
C PHE A 5 -8.98 -5.89 -2.31
N ASP A 6 -9.89 -5.88 -3.27
CA ASP A 6 -9.75 -6.60 -4.52
C ASP A 6 -9.00 -5.73 -5.54
N TYR A 7 -8.05 -6.34 -6.25
CA TYR A 7 -7.21 -5.66 -7.22
C TYR A 7 -7.32 -6.31 -8.60
N PRO A 8 -7.76 -5.59 -9.64
CA PRO A 8 -7.79 -6.10 -11.00
C PRO A 8 -6.36 -6.23 -11.54
N LEU A 9 -5.97 -7.45 -11.94
CA LEU A 9 -4.69 -7.78 -12.53
C LEU A 9 -4.91 -8.45 -13.89
N GLY A 10 -4.94 -7.65 -14.96
CA GLY A 10 -5.24 -8.15 -16.29
C GLY A 10 -6.67 -8.67 -16.39
N SER A 11 -6.85 -9.97 -16.65
CA SER A 11 -8.15 -10.63 -16.70
C SER A 11 -8.58 -11.25 -15.36
N GLU A 12 -7.71 -11.22 -14.35
CA GLU A 12 -7.96 -11.81 -13.04
C GLU A 12 -8.15 -10.71 -11.98
N THR A 13 -8.80 -11.07 -10.87
CA THR A 13 -8.87 -10.24 -9.67
C THR A 13 -8.12 -10.96 -8.57
N ILE A 14 -7.18 -10.28 -7.93
CA ILE A 14 -6.41 -10.83 -6.79
C ILE A 14 -6.81 -10.10 -5.51
N SER A 15 -6.75 -10.79 -4.37
CA SER A 15 -7.01 -10.18 -3.07
C SER A 15 -5.71 -9.66 -2.46
N LEU A 16 -5.72 -8.39 -2.07
CA LEU A 16 -4.60 -7.70 -1.44
C LEU A 16 -4.99 -7.16 -0.07
N CYS A 17 -3.98 -6.80 0.72
CA CYS A 17 -4.18 -6.07 1.96
C CYS A 17 -3.20 -4.90 2.05
N ALA A 18 -3.71 -3.76 2.53
CA ALA A 18 -2.93 -2.59 2.89
C ALA A 18 -2.80 -2.52 4.42
N SER A 19 -1.59 -2.28 4.91
CA SER A 19 -1.33 -2.19 6.35
C SER A 19 -0.18 -1.25 6.65
N PHE A 20 -0.12 -0.72 7.87
CA PHE A 20 1.03 0.07 8.30
C PHE A 20 2.23 -0.84 8.59
N GLY A 21 3.39 -0.47 8.07
CA GLY A 21 4.65 -1.17 8.36
C GLY A 21 5.05 -1.05 9.83
N ALA A 22 5.60 -2.14 10.37
CA ALA A 22 6.12 -2.16 11.73
C ALA A 22 7.30 -1.19 11.88
N GLY A 23 7.24 -0.29 12.86
CA GLY A 23 8.30 0.66 13.16
C GLY A 23 7.78 1.95 13.78
N PRO A 24 8.66 2.76 14.37
CA PRO A 24 8.28 4.01 14.99
C PRO A 24 7.69 4.96 13.93
N ALA A 25 6.48 5.46 14.20
CA ALA A 25 5.78 6.54 13.51
C ALA A 25 4.97 6.23 12.22
N TRP A 26 4.50 4.99 11.99
CA TRP A 26 3.54 4.68 10.89
C TRP A 26 3.92 5.28 9.53
N ARG A 27 5.22 5.34 9.24
CA ARG A 27 5.74 6.07 8.08
C ARG A 27 5.60 5.32 6.77
N ARG A 28 5.13 4.08 6.82
CA ARG A 28 5.07 3.20 5.66
C ARG A 28 3.74 2.48 5.61
N VAL A 29 3.17 2.41 4.41
CA VAL A 29 2.06 1.51 4.09
C VAL A 29 2.62 0.38 3.24
N LEU A 30 2.36 -0.85 3.65
CA LEU A 30 2.70 -2.07 2.95
C LEU A 30 1.45 -2.56 2.21
N VAL A 31 1.61 -2.90 0.94
CA VAL A 31 0.59 -3.65 0.19
C VAL A 31 1.12 -5.04 -0.08
N SER A 32 0.38 -6.03 0.38
CA SER A 32 0.76 -7.44 0.32
C SER A 32 -0.36 -8.29 -0.25
N ARG A 33 0.00 -9.47 -0.76
CA ARG A 33 -0.94 -10.54 -1.08
C ARG A 33 -1.71 -10.95 0.17
N ALA A 34 -3.04 -11.06 0.08
CA ALA A 34 -3.85 -11.42 1.24
C ALA A 34 -3.70 -12.90 1.67
N ASP A 35 -3.34 -13.78 0.74
CA ASP A 35 -3.23 -15.23 0.95
C ASP A 35 -1.85 -15.68 1.48
N SER A 36 -0.79 -15.01 1.04
CA SER A 36 0.60 -15.40 1.26
C SER A 36 1.40 -14.39 2.09
N MET A 37 0.83 -13.21 2.34
CA MET A 37 1.49 -12.08 3.02
C MET A 37 2.74 -11.55 2.28
N GLU A 38 2.97 -11.99 1.03
CA GLU A 38 4.05 -11.48 0.18
C GLU A 38 3.87 -9.97 -0.03
N THR A 39 4.87 -9.18 0.38
CA THR A 39 4.86 -7.72 0.18
C THR A 39 5.21 -7.39 -1.25
N LEU A 40 4.36 -6.61 -1.92
CA LEU A 40 4.53 -6.19 -3.30
C LEU A 40 4.93 -4.72 -3.40
N VAL A 41 4.33 -3.87 -2.57
CA VAL A 41 4.54 -2.42 -2.60
C VAL A 41 4.81 -1.88 -1.20
N VAL A 42 5.76 -0.95 -1.10
CA VAL A 42 6.03 -0.16 0.10
C VAL A 42 5.84 1.32 -0.27
N LEU A 43 4.88 1.97 0.38
CA LEU A 43 4.60 3.38 0.22
C LEU A 43 5.16 4.16 1.41
N ASP A 44 5.97 5.16 1.14
CA ASP A 44 6.62 6.00 2.15
C ASP A 44 5.86 7.31 2.35
N ALA A 45 5.30 7.50 3.54
CA ALA A 45 4.54 8.68 3.92
C ALA A 45 5.41 9.83 4.48
N ARG A 46 6.75 9.70 4.48
CA ARG A 46 7.68 10.74 5.00
C ARG A 46 7.58 12.08 4.28
N GLY A 47 7.27 12.08 2.98
CA GLY A 47 7.20 13.30 2.16
C GLY A 47 5.99 14.19 2.45
N LEU A 48 5.06 13.71 3.27
CA LEU A 48 3.73 14.27 3.37
C LEU A 48 3.50 14.78 4.80
N SER A 49 4.21 15.87 5.12
CA SER A 49 4.22 16.55 6.42
C SER A 49 2.82 16.98 6.88
N GLY A 50 1.85 17.18 5.97
CA GLY A 50 0.44 17.38 6.29
C GLY A 50 -0.34 16.08 6.58
N LEU A 51 -0.05 14.99 5.86
CA LEU A 51 -0.70 13.70 6.09
C LEU A 51 -0.14 12.96 7.29
N LEU A 52 1.05 13.27 7.81
CA LEU A 52 1.53 12.68 9.07
C LEU A 52 0.60 13.02 10.25
N LYS A 53 0.00 14.22 10.25
CA LYS A 53 -1.01 14.60 11.23
C LYS A 53 -2.34 13.86 10.99
N VAL A 54 -2.74 13.74 9.73
CA VAL A 54 -3.90 12.93 9.31
C VAL A 54 -3.69 11.43 9.59
N ALA A 55 -2.45 10.92 9.53
CA ALA A 55 -2.10 9.54 9.86
C ALA A 55 -2.42 9.22 11.31
N THR A 56 -2.10 10.17 12.19
CA THR A 56 -2.33 10.05 13.63
C THR A 56 -3.80 10.26 14.01
N GLU A 57 -4.55 11.07 13.26
CA GLU A 57 -5.94 11.42 13.57
C GLU A 57 -6.97 10.56 12.79
N GLN A 58 -6.63 10.10 11.58
CA GLN A 58 -7.45 9.34 10.62
C GLN A 58 -6.61 8.30 9.85
N PRO A 59 -6.07 7.27 10.54
CA PRO A 59 -5.21 6.26 9.93
C PRO A 59 -5.89 5.47 8.78
N GLU A 60 -7.21 5.34 8.79
CA GLU A 60 -7.94 4.66 7.71
C GLU A 60 -7.85 5.42 6.37
N GLY A 61 -7.92 6.75 6.40
CA GLY A 61 -7.83 7.58 5.19
C GLY A 61 -6.48 7.47 4.48
N LEU A 62 -5.41 7.18 5.22
CA LEU A 62 -4.10 6.89 4.64
C LEU A 62 -4.05 5.54 3.91
N LEU A 63 -4.72 4.52 4.45
CA LEU A 63 -4.80 3.23 3.76
C LEU A 63 -5.64 3.36 2.49
N ASP A 64 -6.69 4.19 2.50
CA ASP A 64 -7.51 4.47 1.31
C ASP A 64 -6.71 5.18 0.22
N GLU A 65 -5.94 6.19 0.60
CA GLU A 65 -5.07 6.90 -0.34
C GLU A 65 -3.98 5.98 -0.92
N ALA A 66 -3.41 5.11 -0.08
CA ALA A 66 -2.46 4.09 -0.52
C ALA A 66 -3.07 3.12 -1.53
N ILE A 67 -4.27 2.60 -1.26
CA ILE A 67 -4.99 1.69 -2.16
C ILE A 67 -5.28 2.39 -3.49
N ARG A 68 -5.75 3.64 -3.44
CA ARG A 68 -6.04 4.45 -4.64
C ARG A 68 -4.79 4.64 -5.48
N LYS A 69 -3.68 5.08 -4.88
CA LYS A 69 -2.41 5.30 -5.58
C LYS A 69 -1.87 4.01 -6.22
N VAL A 70 -1.98 2.89 -5.52
CA VAL A 70 -1.54 1.58 -6.03
C VAL A 70 -2.27 1.20 -7.32
N GLY A 71 -3.58 1.46 -7.38
CA GLY A 71 -4.39 1.30 -8.59
C GLY A 71 -4.04 2.29 -9.68
N ASP A 72 -4.01 3.58 -9.37
CA ASP A 72 -3.77 4.65 -10.34
C ASP A 72 -2.40 4.52 -11.03
N GLU A 73 -1.37 4.13 -10.28
CA GLU A 73 0.00 3.99 -10.77
C GLU A 73 0.39 2.55 -11.14
N ARG A 74 -0.54 1.60 -11.03
CA ARG A 74 -0.35 0.18 -11.40
C ARG A 74 0.88 -0.43 -10.72
N LEU A 75 1.07 -0.11 -9.44
CA LEU A 75 2.28 -0.45 -8.69
C LEU A 75 2.41 -1.96 -8.46
N VAL A 76 1.28 -2.65 -8.32
CA VAL A 76 1.23 -4.12 -8.15
C VAL A 76 1.68 -4.83 -9.43
N GLU A 77 1.25 -4.37 -10.61
CA GLU A 77 1.71 -4.91 -11.89
C GLU A 77 3.23 -4.77 -12.01
N ARG A 78 3.76 -3.60 -11.67
CA ARG A 78 5.21 -3.35 -11.72
C ARG A 78 5.97 -4.30 -10.81
N ALA A 79 5.47 -4.54 -9.60
CA ALA A 79 6.08 -5.47 -8.66
C ALA A 79 6.10 -6.91 -9.19
N ILE A 80 4.95 -7.38 -9.70
CA ILE A 80 4.80 -8.74 -10.23
C ILE A 80 5.64 -8.95 -11.49
N HIS A 81 5.59 -8.04 -12.46
CA HIS A 81 6.35 -8.16 -13.71
C HIS A 81 7.87 -8.05 -13.45
N GLY A 82 8.27 -7.15 -12.57
CA GLY A 82 9.67 -6.96 -12.20
C GLY A 82 10.20 -8.03 -11.24
N ARG A 83 9.33 -8.85 -10.65
CA ARG A 83 9.66 -9.80 -9.56
C ARG A 83 10.45 -9.14 -8.43
N THR A 84 10.05 -7.92 -8.08
CA THR A 84 10.71 -7.11 -7.06
C THR A 84 9.69 -6.27 -6.30
N ILE A 85 10.00 -5.93 -5.06
CA ILE A 85 9.21 -4.96 -4.29
C ILE A 85 9.32 -3.60 -4.99
N VAL A 86 8.20 -2.90 -5.09
CA VAL A 86 8.14 -1.51 -5.57
C VAL A 86 8.08 -0.56 -4.39
N GLU A 87 9.02 0.37 -4.33
CA GLU A 87 9.00 1.48 -3.36
C GLU A 87 8.52 2.77 -4.06
N ALA A 88 7.60 3.50 -3.43
CA ALA A 88 7.12 4.79 -3.91
C ALA A 88 6.78 5.73 -2.74
N ALA A 89 6.77 7.04 -2.98
CA ALA A 89 6.24 8.00 -2.02
C ALA A 89 4.71 7.92 -2.03
N LEU A 90 4.08 7.91 -0.84
CA LEU A 90 2.64 8.03 -0.73
C LEU A 90 2.22 9.46 -1.11
#